data_AF-A0A9E2UF90-F1
#
_entry.id   AF-A0A9E2UF90-F1
#
_cell.length_a   1.000
_cell.length_b   1.000
_cell.length_c   1.000
_cell.angle_alpha   90.00
_cell.angle_beta   90.00
_cell.angle_gamma   90.00
#
_symmetry.space_group_name_H-M   'P 1'
#
loop_
_entity.id
_entity.type
_entity.pdbx_description
1 polymer ?
#
loop_
_entity_poly.entity_id
_entity_poly.type
_entity_poly.pdbx_seq_one_letter_code
_entity_poly.pdbx_strand_id
1 'polypeptide(L)'
;EHGWVWAHAYQFEPETATFIVECSEETWAAWGFGEMSREESIPTCERIFAKHLGGQPLMSNASHLRGSAWINFPRVLCERWSHKNLALMGDAAASAHFSIGSGTKLALESAVALADYLHSEPTLAAAFEKYESARRTEVLRLQSAARNSLEWFEEVERYLDLDPVQFNYALLTRSQRISHENLRLRDPEWLGDAEAWFQRRAGNSENVHRTPMFAPFALRDLKLKNRVVVSPMAQYKAVDGCPTDWHFAHYAERAKGGAGLIYIEMTCVSPEGRITPGCTGFYAPEHEKAWKRLVDFVHGETEAKICAQIGHSGPKGSTQLGWQQMDAPLPDGNWPVMAASEVPWSPNNQVPKAMDRADLKKVRDQFVASAEMAARCGFDMLEIHAAHGYLLSSFITPLTNKRTDQYGGSLANRMRYPLEVFEAVRLVWPAEKPISMRISATDWVEGEGITPAEAVEIARLLQAAGVDICDVSAGQTSLRARPVYGRMFQTPLSDRIRNETGMATMAVGNIYEPDHVNSILLAGRADLVCLARPHLADPYWTLHAAATLGDRDVQWPNPYLPGRDQLYRLSERTVTQGMRV
;
A
#
# COMPACT_ATOMS: atom_id res chain seq x y z
N GLU A 1 24.41 -1.53 23.22
CA GLU A 1 24.37 -1.09 24.64
C GLU A 1 23.06 -0.38 24.93
N HIS A 2 22.70 0.66 24.17
CA HIS A 2 21.50 1.47 24.44
C HIS A 2 20.57 1.65 23.22
N GLY A 3 20.56 0.71 22.27
CA GLY A 3 19.80 0.82 21.02
C GLY A 3 20.64 1.20 19.81
N TRP A 4 19.97 1.49 18.68
CA TRP A 4 20.62 1.79 17.39
C TRP A 4 20.87 3.29 17.22
N VAL A 5 22.10 3.61 16.82
CA VAL A 5 22.52 4.97 16.45
C VAL A 5 23.09 4.89 15.04
N TRP A 6 22.64 5.77 14.15
CA TRP A 6 23.09 5.84 12.76
C TRP A 6 23.66 7.22 12.45
N ALA A 7 24.38 7.30 11.34
CA ALA A 7 24.95 8.55 10.87
C ALA A 7 24.74 8.76 9.37
N HIS A 8 24.48 10.00 9.00
CA HIS A 8 24.49 10.47 7.62
C HIS A 8 25.85 11.11 7.37
N ALA A 9 26.68 10.43 6.58
CA ALA A 9 28.02 10.87 6.26
C ALA A 9 28.16 11.15 4.76
N TYR A 10 28.55 12.38 4.40
CA TYR A 10 28.83 12.74 3.01
C TYR A 10 29.92 13.81 2.91
N GLN A 11 30.84 13.60 1.98
CA GLN A 11 31.95 14.51 1.72
C GLN A 11 31.43 15.79 1.04
N PHE A 12 31.83 16.96 1.55
CA PHE A 12 31.53 18.25 0.91
C PHE A 12 32.81 19.05 0.58
N GLU A 13 33.94 18.72 1.20
CA GLU A 13 35.27 19.25 0.91
C GLU A 13 36.31 18.11 0.85
N PRO A 14 37.50 18.32 0.25
CA PRO A 14 38.49 17.25 0.12
C PRO A 14 38.91 16.63 1.46
N GLU A 15 38.99 17.44 2.51
CA GLU A 15 39.44 17.01 3.85
C GLU A 15 38.31 16.82 4.86
N THR A 16 37.06 17.19 4.55
CA THR A 16 35.96 17.15 5.53
C THR A 16 34.66 16.56 4.96
N ALA A 17 33.94 15.85 5.84
CA ALA A 17 32.61 15.31 5.56
C ALA A 17 31.62 15.83 6.59
N THR A 18 30.39 16.07 6.13
CA THR A 18 29.27 16.27 7.05
C THR A 18 28.97 14.93 7.73
N PHE A 19 28.79 14.95 9.04
CA PHE A 19 28.49 13.76 9.85
C PHE A 19 27.34 14.08 10.80
N ILE A 20 26.13 13.68 10.44
CA ILE A 20 24.90 13.92 11.23
C ILE A 20 24.55 12.63 11.95
N VAL A 21 24.45 12.67 13.27
CA VAL A 21 24.10 11.51 14.10
C VAL A 21 22.62 11.57 14.45
N GLU A 22 21.95 10.43 14.34
CA GLU A 22 20.53 10.27 14.64
C GLU A 22 20.30 8.97 15.43
N CYS A 23 19.25 8.97 16.23
CA CYS A 23 18.75 7.80 16.97
C CYS A 23 17.29 8.00 17.38
N SER A 24 16.62 6.92 17.81
CA SER A 24 15.28 7.02 18.40
C SER A 24 15.29 7.78 19.71
N GLU A 25 14.14 8.30 20.15
CA GLU A 25 14.01 9.00 21.43
C GLU A 25 14.35 8.08 22.61
N GLU A 26 13.95 6.80 22.54
CA GLU A 26 14.30 5.80 23.55
C GLU A 26 15.82 5.59 23.62
N THR A 27 16.48 5.43 22.48
CA THR A 27 17.95 5.30 22.40
C THR A 27 18.63 6.56 22.92
N TRP A 28 18.12 7.74 22.57
CA TRP A 28 18.65 9.02 23.00
C TRP A 28 18.61 9.18 24.53
N ALA A 29 17.48 8.81 25.13
CA ALA A 29 17.29 8.83 26.58
C ALA A 29 18.18 7.79 27.27
N ALA A 30 18.27 6.57 26.72
CA ALA A 30 19.08 5.50 27.26
C ALA A 30 20.59 5.81 27.26
N TRP A 31 21.06 6.56 26.26
CA TRP A 31 22.44 7.10 26.24
C TRP A 31 22.65 8.32 27.15
N GLY A 32 21.59 8.97 27.62
CA GLY A 32 21.68 10.20 28.42
C GLY A 32 22.11 11.43 27.61
N PHE A 33 21.91 11.42 26.28
CA PHE A 33 22.37 12.51 25.40
C PHE A 33 21.76 13.88 25.73
N GLY A 34 20.60 13.92 26.38
CA GLY A 34 19.97 15.18 26.81
C GLY A 34 20.70 15.91 27.92
N GLU A 35 21.48 15.20 28.72
CA GLU A 35 22.26 15.76 29.83
C GLU A 35 23.70 16.06 29.42
N MET A 36 24.16 15.51 28.30
CA MET A 36 25.51 15.73 27.79
C MET A 36 25.65 17.13 27.18
N SER A 37 26.72 17.81 27.57
CA SER A 37 27.25 18.93 26.80
C SER A 37 27.68 18.47 25.41
N ARG A 38 27.92 19.45 24.53
CA ARG A 38 28.46 19.19 23.19
C ARG A 38 29.85 18.53 23.28
N GLU A 39 30.68 18.99 24.20
CA GLU A 39 32.03 18.50 24.45
C GLU A 39 32.02 17.04 24.97
N GLU A 40 30.94 16.60 25.60
CA GLU A 40 30.73 15.21 26.05
C GLU A 40 30.08 14.33 24.96
N SER A 41 29.19 14.91 24.15
CA SER A 41 28.50 14.20 23.07
C SER A 41 29.45 13.74 21.97
N ILE A 42 30.44 14.57 21.62
CA ILE A 42 31.41 14.26 20.55
C ILE A 42 32.22 12.98 20.84
N PRO A 43 32.94 12.85 21.98
CA PRO A 43 33.66 11.62 22.31
C PRO A 43 32.75 10.39 22.42
N THR A 44 31.50 10.59 22.85
CA THR A 44 30.52 9.51 22.92
C THR A 44 30.18 8.99 21.51
N CYS A 45 29.91 9.88 20.57
CA CYS A 45 29.70 9.53 19.17
C CYS A 45 30.96 8.92 18.53
N GLU A 46 32.15 9.45 18.81
CA GLU A 46 33.42 8.87 18.34
C GLU A 46 33.60 7.42 18.82
N ARG A 47 33.23 7.13 20.07
CA ARG A 47 33.24 5.76 20.60
C ARG A 47 32.24 4.86 19.88
N ILE A 48 31.01 5.35 19.66
CA ILE A 48 29.94 4.60 18.95
C ILE A 48 30.40 4.25 17.53
N PHE A 49 31.00 5.22 16.82
CA PHE A 49 31.41 5.09 15.43
C PHE A 49 32.90 4.77 15.24
N ALA A 50 33.63 4.38 16.28
CA ALA A 50 35.09 4.19 16.23
C ALA A 50 35.54 3.29 15.08
N LYS A 51 34.77 2.24 14.79
CA LYS A 51 35.03 1.28 13.71
C LYS A 51 34.83 1.86 12.30
N HIS A 52 34.10 2.98 12.18
CA HIS A 52 33.73 3.61 10.91
C HIS A 52 34.50 4.90 10.63
N LEU A 53 35.07 5.54 11.65
CA LEU A 53 35.77 6.82 11.51
C LEU A 53 37.21 6.69 10.99
N GLY A 54 37.78 5.47 10.95
CA GLY A 54 39.16 5.27 10.50
C GLY A 54 40.20 6.06 11.32
N GLY A 55 39.90 6.33 12.60
CA GLY A 55 40.75 7.12 13.49
C GLY A 55 40.64 8.64 13.34
N GLN A 56 39.75 9.15 12.48
CA GLN A 56 39.51 10.59 12.33
C GLN A 56 38.58 11.12 13.43
N PRO A 57 38.83 12.33 13.96
CA PRO A 57 37.99 12.93 14.99
C PRO A 57 36.69 13.49 14.41
N LEU A 58 35.66 13.61 15.25
CA LEU A 58 34.45 14.36 14.93
C LEU A 58 34.61 15.83 15.34
N MET A 59 34.22 16.73 14.43
CA MET A 59 34.32 18.18 14.63
C MET A 59 32.92 18.80 14.69
N SER A 60 32.69 19.74 15.60
CA SER A 60 31.45 20.50 15.65
C SER A 60 31.57 21.86 14.97
N ASN A 61 30.68 22.14 14.01
CA ASN A 61 30.44 23.48 13.45
C ASN A 61 29.29 24.25 14.17
N ALA A 62 28.67 23.65 15.19
CA ALA A 62 27.49 24.16 15.87
C ALA A 62 27.83 25.15 17.01
N SER A 63 28.72 26.10 16.76
CA SER A 63 29.10 27.13 17.74
C SER A 63 27.94 28.05 18.14
N HIS A 64 26.91 28.13 17.29
CA HIS A 64 25.72 28.94 17.48
C HIS A 64 24.62 28.26 18.30
N LEU A 65 24.66 26.93 18.49
CA LEU A 65 23.70 26.21 19.33
C LEU A 65 24.05 26.40 20.80
N ARG A 66 23.06 26.81 21.60
CA ARG A 66 23.18 26.95 23.06
C ARG A 66 22.49 25.76 23.73
N GLY A 67 23.20 25.01 24.57
CA GLY A 67 22.65 23.85 25.27
C GLY A 67 22.97 22.54 24.55
N SER A 68 21.97 21.65 24.41
CA SER A 68 22.15 20.35 23.76
C SER A 68 22.48 20.51 22.27
N ALA A 69 23.40 19.67 21.79
CA ALA A 69 23.71 19.55 20.36
C ALA A 69 22.67 18.70 19.60
N TRP A 70 21.73 18.08 20.32
CA TRP A 70 20.65 17.25 19.77
C TRP A 70 19.38 18.08 19.58
N ILE A 71 18.76 17.94 18.41
CA ILE A 71 17.55 18.68 18.05
C ILE A 71 16.55 17.74 17.37
N ASN A 72 15.26 18.00 17.61
CA ASN A 72 14.20 17.47 16.74
C ASN A 72 14.06 18.43 15.56
N PHE A 73 14.03 17.90 14.33
CA PHE A 73 13.95 18.73 13.12
C PHE A 73 12.63 19.53 13.11
N PRO A 74 12.66 20.88 13.23
CA PRO A 74 11.45 21.66 13.31
C PRO A 74 10.81 21.79 11.92
N ARG A 75 9.52 21.47 11.83
CA ARG A 75 8.74 21.73 10.61
C ARG A 75 8.13 23.12 10.64
N VAL A 76 8.52 23.97 9.70
CA VAL A 76 7.94 25.30 9.51
C VAL A 76 7.14 25.33 8.20
N LEU A 77 5.87 25.71 8.31
CA LEU A 77 4.98 25.93 7.18
C LEU A 77 4.42 27.35 7.25
N CYS A 78 4.77 28.17 6.27
CA CYS A 78 4.18 29.50 6.15
C CYS A 78 3.01 29.47 5.16
N GLU A 79 1.83 29.87 5.63
CA GLU A 79 0.66 29.99 4.77
C GLU A 79 0.84 31.10 3.74
N ARG A 80 1.49 32.21 4.13
CA ARG A 80 1.77 33.35 3.26
C ARG A 80 3.28 33.55 3.15
N TRP A 81 3.80 33.68 1.94
CA TRP A 81 5.24 33.75 1.69
C TRP A 81 5.76 35.17 1.52
N SER A 82 4.91 36.18 1.67
CA SER A 82 5.30 37.57 1.55
C SER A 82 4.58 38.49 2.50
N HIS A 83 5.26 39.55 2.94
CA HIS A 83 4.68 40.62 3.73
C HIS A 83 5.33 41.96 3.37
N LYS A 84 4.54 42.92 2.89
CA LYS A 84 5.01 44.23 2.39
C LYS A 84 6.06 44.06 1.29
N ASN A 85 7.33 44.27 1.59
CA ASN A 85 8.47 44.13 0.69
C ASN A 85 9.39 42.95 1.06
N LEU A 86 8.95 42.08 1.98
CA LEU A 86 9.66 40.87 2.38
C LEU A 86 9.03 39.66 1.68
N ALA A 87 9.88 38.77 1.16
CA ALA A 87 9.48 37.48 0.62
C ALA A 87 10.31 36.36 1.28
N LEU A 88 9.65 35.24 1.57
CA LEU A 88 10.23 34.02 2.08
C LEU A 88 10.57 33.10 0.90
N MET A 89 11.74 32.46 0.96
CA MET A 89 12.24 31.56 -0.07
C MET A 89 12.90 30.34 0.57
N GLY A 90 12.88 29.21 -0.12
CA GLY A 90 13.46 27.96 0.36
C GLY A 90 12.90 27.55 1.73
N ASP A 91 13.78 27.09 2.62
CA ASP A 91 13.41 26.58 3.94
C ASP A 91 12.73 27.63 4.85
N ALA A 92 12.92 28.92 4.58
CA ALA A 92 12.26 30.00 5.31
C ALA A 92 10.75 30.08 5.01
N ALA A 93 10.31 29.64 3.83
CA ALA A 93 8.89 29.54 3.48
C ALA A 93 8.31 28.17 3.86
N ALA A 94 9.13 27.13 3.70
CA ALA A 94 8.70 25.75 3.75
C ALA A 94 9.91 24.83 3.97
N SER A 95 10.15 24.42 5.22
CA SER A 95 11.28 23.57 5.60
C SER A 95 11.23 22.21 4.89
N ALA A 96 12.34 21.75 4.32
CA ALA A 96 12.52 20.38 3.82
C ALA A 96 13.61 19.64 4.63
N HIS A 97 13.31 18.43 5.10
CA HIS A 97 14.28 17.58 5.80
C HIS A 97 15.57 17.40 4.98
N PHE A 98 16.74 17.60 5.60
CA PHE A 98 18.04 17.58 4.92
C PHE A 98 18.32 16.25 4.21
N SER A 99 17.70 15.16 4.65
CA SER A 99 17.84 13.81 4.08
C SER A 99 17.51 13.69 2.58
N ILE A 100 16.85 14.69 1.96
CA ILE A 100 16.58 14.71 0.51
C ILE A 100 17.44 15.72 -0.27
N GLY A 101 18.37 16.43 0.39
CA GLY A 101 19.35 17.31 -0.25
C GLY A 101 18.77 18.38 -1.17
N SER A 102 17.60 18.94 -0.86
CA SER A 102 16.85 19.81 -1.79
C SER A 102 16.70 21.26 -1.34
N GLY A 103 17.18 21.63 -0.14
CA GLY A 103 17.04 22.99 0.41
C GLY A 103 17.67 24.09 -0.46
N THR A 104 18.93 23.91 -0.87
CA THR A 104 19.62 24.88 -1.76
C THR A 104 18.93 25.01 -3.11
N LYS A 105 18.50 23.88 -3.70
CA LYS A 105 17.76 23.87 -4.96
C LYS A 105 16.44 24.64 -4.83
N LEU A 106 15.68 24.39 -3.77
CA LEU A 106 14.44 25.10 -3.47
C LEU A 106 14.65 26.62 -3.38
N ALA A 107 15.68 27.04 -2.65
CA ALA A 107 16.01 28.46 -2.50
C ALA A 107 16.38 29.10 -3.85
N LEU A 108 17.21 28.44 -4.66
CA LEU A 108 17.63 28.95 -5.98
C LEU A 108 16.46 29.05 -6.96
N GLU A 109 15.64 28.00 -7.07
CA GLU A 109 14.46 28.03 -7.95
C GLU A 109 13.44 29.07 -7.50
N SER A 110 13.24 29.23 -6.19
CA SER A 110 12.40 30.30 -5.65
C SER A 110 12.96 31.69 -5.98
N ALA A 111 14.27 31.89 -5.86
CA ALA A 111 14.91 33.16 -6.17
C ALA A 111 14.81 33.52 -7.65
N VAL A 112 15.01 32.54 -8.55
CA VAL A 112 14.85 32.72 -10.01
C VAL A 112 13.40 33.12 -10.33
N ALA A 113 12.43 32.34 -9.86
CA ALA A 113 11.02 32.64 -10.12
C ALA A 113 10.60 34.01 -9.56
N LEU A 114 11.05 34.36 -8.34
CA LEU A 114 10.77 35.65 -7.75
C LEU A 114 11.38 36.80 -8.56
N ALA A 115 12.64 36.65 -9.00
CA ALA A 115 13.31 37.67 -9.82
C ALA A 115 12.58 37.88 -11.16
N ASP A 116 12.16 36.81 -11.83
CA ASP A 116 11.40 36.87 -13.08
C ASP A 116 10.07 37.62 -12.89
N TYR A 117 9.32 37.27 -11.85
CA TYR A 117 8.00 37.88 -11.62
C TYR A 117 8.09 39.31 -11.10
N LEU A 118 9.15 39.68 -10.38
CA LEU A 118 9.42 41.08 -10.04
C LEU A 118 9.66 41.95 -11.28
N HIS A 119 10.13 41.36 -12.39
CA HIS A 119 10.33 42.06 -13.65
C HIS A 119 9.11 42.01 -14.57
N SER A 120 8.37 40.89 -14.57
CA SER A 120 7.24 40.69 -15.49
C SER A 120 5.91 41.26 -15.01
N GLU A 121 5.69 41.35 -13.70
CA GLU A 121 4.41 41.79 -13.14
C GLU A 121 4.38 43.29 -12.87
N PRO A 122 3.23 43.96 -13.05
CA PRO A 122 3.13 45.42 -12.98
C PRO A 122 3.25 45.98 -11.56
N THR A 123 3.11 45.13 -10.53
CA THR A 123 3.19 45.54 -9.12
C THR A 123 3.89 44.47 -8.29
N LEU A 124 4.47 44.88 -7.16
CA LEU A 124 5.11 43.98 -6.20
C LEU A 124 4.14 42.93 -5.65
N ALA A 125 2.88 43.32 -5.41
CA ALA A 125 1.85 42.41 -4.92
C ALA A 125 1.54 41.31 -5.94
N ALA A 126 1.37 41.68 -7.22
CA ALA A 126 1.13 40.72 -8.30
C ALA A 126 2.32 39.76 -8.49
N ALA A 127 3.57 40.27 -8.40
CA ALA A 127 4.77 39.45 -8.46
C ALA A 127 4.79 38.39 -7.34
N PHE A 128 4.46 38.79 -6.10
CA PHE A 128 4.44 37.88 -4.96
C PHE A 128 3.32 36.85 -5.03
N GLU A 129 2.12 37.24 -5.45
CA GLU A 129 1.00 36.30 -5.65
C GLU A 129 1.33 35.25 -6.71
N LYS A 130 1.94 35.69 -7.83
CA LYS A 130 2.37 34.80 -8.91
C LYS A 130 3.50 33.87 -8.48
N TYR A 131 4.51 34.39 -7.79
CA TYR A 131 5.59 33.60 -7.19
C TYR A 131 5.04 32.51 -6.28
N GLU A 132 4.18 32.89 -5.32
CA GLU A 132 3.62 31.97 -4.35
C GLU A 132 2.77 30.89 -5.03
N SER A 133 1.89 31.28 -5.96
CA SER A 133 1.05 30.36 -6.73
C SER A 133 1.87 29.38 -7.57
N ALA A 134 2.87 29.87 -8.30
CA ALA A 134 3.69 29.05 -9.19
C ALA A 134 4.56 28.05 -8.42
N ARG A 135 5.15 28.48 -7.28
CA ARG A 135 6.11 27.65 -6.53
C ARG A 135 5.45 26.73 -5.51
N ARG A 136 4.27 27.06 -4.98
CA ARG A 136 3.60 26.28 -3.91
C ARG A 136 3.47 24.80 -4.21
N THR A 137 3.05 24.44 -5.42
CA THR A 137 2.87 23.02 -5.81
C THR A 137 4.19 22.26 -5.79
N GLU A 138 5.27 22.84 -6.29
CA GLU A 138 6.58 22.16 -6.34
C GLU A 138 7.20 22.03 -4.96
N VAL A 139 7.08 23.08 -4.14
CA VAL A 139 7.52 23.07 -2.74
C VAL A 139 6.78 21.99 -1.96
N LEU A 140 5.45 21.90 -2.08
CA LEU A 140 4.65 20.87 -1.41
C LEU A 140 5.06 19.44 -1.82
N ARG A 141 5.39 19.21 -3.10
CA ARG A 141 5.90 17.91 -3.56
C ARG A 141 7.23 17.56 -2.89
N LEU A 142 8.15 18.50 -2.80
CA LEU A 142 9.45 18.30 -2.17
C LEU A 142 9.32 18.12 -0.66
N GLN A 143 8.45 18.87 0.01
CA GLN A 143 8.16 18.68 1.43
C GLN A 143 7.53 17.32 1.71
N SER A 144 6.64 16.85 0.85
CA SER A 144 6.06 15.50 0.96
C SER A 144 7.14 14.43 0.86
N ALA A 145 8.06 14.54 -0.12
CA ALA A 145 9.19 13.62 -0.25
C ALA A 145 10.15 13.70 0.96
N ALA A 146 10.39 14.91 1.48
CA ALA A 146 11.20 15.13 2.67
C ALA A 146 10.57 14.48 3.91
N ARG A 147 9.25 14.60 4.04
CA ARG A 147 8.48 13.98 5.12
C ARG A 147 8.57 12.47 5.08
N ASN A 148 8.32 11.86 3.92
CA ASN A 148 8.45 10.41 3.76
C ASN A 148 9.87 9.92 4.10
N SER A 149 10.89 10.71 3.75
CA SER A 149 12.28 10.39 4.07
C SER A 149 12.59 10.54 5.57
N LEU A 150 12.09 11.59 6.23
CA LEU A 150 12.20 11.77 7.68
C LEU A 150 11.51 10.62 8.44
N GLU A 151 10.23 10.36 8.14
CA GLU A 151 9.46 9.29 8.76
C GLU A 151 10.14 7.92 8.59
N TRP A 152 10.82 7.69 7.47
CA TRP A 152 11.59 6.45 7.27
C TRP A 152 12.79 6.34 8.22
N PHE A 153 13.51 7.43 8.49
CA PHE A 153 14.63 7.43 9.44
C PHE A 153 14.17 7.34 10.89
N GLU A 154 13.08 8.02 11.25
CA GLU A 154 12.46 7.90 12.58
C GLU A 154 12.06 6.44 12.90
N GLU A 155 11.77 5.66 11.86
CA GLU A 155 11.33 4.27 11.94
C GLU A 155 12.37 3.28 11.38
N VAL A 156 13.66 3.68 11.30
CA VAL A 156 14.69 2.86 10.63
C VAL A 156 14.85 1.48 11.24
N GLU A 157 14.58 1.35 12.54
CA GLU A 157 14.68 0.10 13.29
C GLU A 157 13.79 -1.00 12.71
N ARG A 158 12.67 -0.62 12.07
CA ARG A 158 11.77 -1.54 11.35
C ARG A 158 12.48 -2.31 10.24
N TYR A 159 13.56 -1.78 9.69
CA TYR A 159 14.21 -2.31 8.49
C TYR A 159 15.55 -2.99 8.77
N LEU A 160 15.99 -3.06 10.02
CA LEU A 160 17.34 -3.54 10.36
C LEU A 160 17.57 -5.02 10.04
N ASP A 161 16.51 -5.82 10.03
CA ASP A 161 16.57 -7.25 9.69
C ASP A 161 16.45 -7.52 8.19
N LEU A 162 16.32 -6.49 7.36
CA LEU A 162 16.33 -6.65 5.91
C LEU A 162 17.70 -7.14 5.43
N ASP A 163 17.69 -7.94 4.36
CA ASP A 163 18.90 -8.25 3.61
C ASP A 163 19.59 -6.95 3.17
N PRO A 164 20.93 -6.83 3.26
CA PRO A 164 21.64 -5.60 2.90
C PRO A 164 21.32 -5.03 1.51
N VAL A 165 21.05 -5.90 0.52
CA VAL A 165 20.65 -5.47 -0.84
C VAL A 165 19.29 -4.76 -0.79
N GLN A 166 18.33 -5.38 -0.10
CA GLN A 166 16.98 -4.83 0.05
C GLN A 166 16.96 -3.59 0.95
N PHE A 167 17.74 -3.57 2.04
CA PHE A 167 17.89 -2.39 2.89
C PHE A 167 18.43 -1.20 2.10
N ASN A 168 19.50 -1.40 1.31
CA ASN A 168 20.06 -0.34 0.48
C ASN A 168 19.04 0.18 -0.54
N TYR A 169 18.31 -0.72 -1.21
CA TYR A 169 17.24 -0.32 -2.12
C TYR A 169 16.13 0.47 -1.42
N ALA A 170 15.66 0.00 -0.25
CA ALA A 170 14.63 0.69 0.54
C ALA A 170 15.11 2.08 0.97
N LEU A 171 16.36 2.20 1.43
CA LEU A 171 17.00 3.46 1.79
C LEU A 171 17.00 4.41 0.59
N LEU A 172 17.48 3.99 -0.59
CA LEU A 172 17.56 4.85 -1.77
C LEU A 172 16.19 5.32 -2.28
N THR A 173 15.14 4.51 -2.08
CA THR A 173 13.77 4.79 -2.55
C THR A 173 12.83 5.34 -1.48
N ARG A 174 13.30 5.56 -0.24
CA ARG A 174 12.50 6.01 0.92
C ARG A 174 11.68 7.28 0.67
N SER A 175 12.27 8.24 -0.06
CA SER A 175 11.63 9.53 -0.36
C SER A 175 10.49 9.42 -1.38
N GLN A 176 10.36 8.27 -2.06
CA GLN A 176 9.46 8.00 -3.16
C GLN A 176 9.66 8.87 -4.42
N ARG A 177 10.64 9.78 -4.40
CA ARG A 177 11.07 10.60 -5.54
C ARG A 177 11.98 9.82 -6.49
N ILE A 178 12.83 8.96 -5.93
CA ILE A 178 13.67 8.05 -6.71
C ILE A 178 12.84 6.80 -6.97
N SER A 179 12.62 6.55 -8.25
CA SER A 179 11.83 5.43 -8.78
C SER A 179 12.76 4.27 -9.16
N HIS A 180 12.20 3.09 -9.41
CA HIS A 180 12.96 1.93 -9.87
C HIS A 180 13.69 2.22 -11.19
N GLU A 181 13.00 2.76 -12.20
CA GLU A 181 13.61 3.13 -13.48
C GLU A 181 14.54 4.36 -13.34
N ASN A 182 14.31 5.25 -12.37
CA ASN A 182 15.27 6.32 -12.07
C ASN A 182 16.60 5.77 -11.56
N LEU A 183 16.58 4.67 -10.79
CA LEU A 183 17.81 3.97 -10.38
C LEU A 183 18.50 3.35 -11.58
N ARG A 184 17.76 2.78 -12.53
CA ARG A 184 18.34 2.23 -13.78
C ARG A 184 19.09 3.29 -14.59
N LEU A 185 18.55 4.51 -14.65
CA LEU A 185 19.21 5.64 -15.32
C LEU A 185 20.47 6.13 -14.60
N ARG A 186 20.57 5.92 -13.29
CA ARG A 186 21.70 6.37 -12.46
C ARG A 186 22.82 5.33 -12.41
N ASP A 187 22.45 4.08 -12.20
CA ASP A 187 23.36 2.95 -12.05
C ASP A 187 22.65 1.64 -12.49
N PRO A 188 22.71 1.31 -13.80
CA PRO A 188 22.04 0.14 -14.34
C PRO A 188 22.66 -1.18 -13.87
N GLU A 189 23.96 -1.20 -13.57
CA GLU A 189 24.67 -2.39 -13.08
C GLU A 189 24.22 -2.72 -11.66
N TRP A 190 24.25 -1.73 -10.76
CA TRP A 190 23.80 -1.92 -9.38
C TRP A 190 22.33 -2.36 -9.31
N LEU A 191 21.46 -1.73 -10.11
CA LEU A 191 20.05 -2.12 -10.13
C LEU A 191 19.88 -3.54 -10.69
N GLY A 192 20.59 -3.89 -11.76
CA GLY A 192 20.57 -5.22 -12.35
C GLY A 192 20.99 -6.32 -11.36
N ASP A 193 21.97 -6.03 -10.50
CA ASP A 193 22.40 -6.94 -9.43
C ASP A 193 21.34 -7.09 -8.33
N ALA A 194 20.68 -5.99 -7.95
CA ALA A 194 19.57 -6.02 -6.99
C ALA A 194 18.37 -6.81 -7.53
N GLU A 195 18.04 -6.66 -8.81
CA GLU A 195 17.02 -7.46 -9.49
C GLU A 195 17.39 -8.94 -9.52
N ALA A 196 18.64 -9.25 -9.85
CA ALA A 196 19.15 -10.61 -9.86
C ALA A 196 19.13 -11.27 -8.48
N TRP A 197 19.47 -10.51 -7.43
CA TRP A 197 19.31 -10.95 -6.05
C TRP A 197 17.85 -11.26 -5.73
N PHE A 198 16.91 -10.38 -6.12
CA PHE A 198 15.48 -10.58 -5.85
C PHE A 198 14.92 -11.81 -6.56
N GLN A 199 15.27 -12.00 -7.85
CA GLN A 199 14.86 -13.18 -8.62
C GLN A 199 15.37 -14.48 -7.99
N ARG A 200 16.64 -14.53 -7.59
CA ARG A 200 17.21 -15.70 -6.90
C ARG A 200 16.51 -15.98 -5.58
N ARG A 201 16.24 -14.95 -4.78
CA ARG A 201 15.51 -15.08 -3.51
C ARG A 201 14.07 -15.57 -3.70
N ALA A 202 13.45 -15.22 -4.83
CA ALA A 202 12.15 -15.71 -5.23
C ALA A 202 12.16 -17.16 -5.78
N GLY A 203 13.34 -17.77 -5.97
CA GLY A 203 13.48 -19.13 -6.49
C GLY A 203 13.63 -19.23 -8.02
N ASN A 204 13.86 -18.11 -8.71
CA ASN A 204 14.14 -18.09 -10.13
C ASN A 204 15.66 -18.18 -10.37
N SER A 205 16.10 -19.19 -11.14
CA SER A 205 17.52 -19.45 -11.43
C SER A 205 17.89 -19.36 -12.91
N GLU A 206 16.91 -19.27 -13.81
CA GLU A 206 17.14 -19.27 -15.26
C GLU A 206 17.37 -17.86 -15.80
N ASN A 207 16.38 -16.97 -15.63
CA ASN A 207 16.52 -15.56 -15.99
C ASN A 207 16.42 -14.66 -14.76
N VAL A 208 17.58 -14.29 -14.26
CA VAL A 208 17.72 -13.45 -13.06
C VAL A 208 17.63 -11.95 -13.35
N HIS A 209 17.72 -11.50 -14.61
CA HIS A 209 17.69 -10.07 -14.95
C HIS A 209 16.29 -9.55 -15.29
N ARG A 210 15.26 -10.13 -14.66
CA ARG A 210 13.86 -9.73 -14.82
C ARG A 210 13.45 -8.77 -13.72
N THR A 211 12.61 -7.81 -14.06
CA THR A 211 12.09 -6.86 -13.06
C THR A 211 11.34 -7.57 -11.93
N PRO A 212 11.35 -7.03 -10.69
CA PRO A 212 10.78 -7.67 -9.51
C PRO A 212 9.32 -8.13 -9.67
N MET A 213 8.51 -7.39 -10.45
CA MET A 213 7.12 -7.74 -10.69
C MET A 213 6.93 -9.12 -11.32
N PHE A 214 7.92 -9.62 -12.09
CA PHE A 214 7.88 -10.93 -12.75
C PHE A 214 8.56 -12.05 -11.97
N ALA A 215 9.01 -11.77 -10.74
CA ALA A 215 9.53 -12.82 -9.87
C ALA A 215 8.40 -13.76 -9.40
N PRO A 216 8.62 -15.08 -9.34
CA PRO A 216 7.62 -16.01 -8.85
C PRO A 216 7.33 -15.79 -7.35
N PHE A 217 6.20 -16.31 -6.88
CA PHE A 217 5.84 -16.33 -5.47
C PHE A 217 5.22 -17.68 -5.11
N ALA A 218 5.50 -18.17 -3.91
CA ALA A 218 4.87 -19.36 -3.37
C ALA A 218 4.31 -19.06 -1.98
N LEU A 219 3.10 -19.55 -1.72
CA LEU A 219 2.43 -19.46 -0.42
C LEU A 219 1.60 -20.72 -0.23
N ARG A 220 1.95 -21.54 0.77
CA ARG A 220 1.49 -22.93 0.83
C ARG A 220 1.82 -23.64 -0.50
N ASP A 221 0.87 -24.38 -1.09
CA ASP A 221 1.06 -25.04 -2.37
C ASP A 221 0.72 -24.14 -3.57
N LEU A 222 0.20 -22.92 -3.31
CA LEU A 222 -0.06 -21.94 -4.37
C LEU A 222 1.27 -21.42 -4.93
N LYS A 223 1.48 -21.62 -6.23
CA LYS A 223 2.60 -21.05 -6.99
C LYS A 223 2.06 -20.02 -7.98
N LEU A 224 2.57 -18.80 -7.87
CA LEU A 224 2.29 -17.69 -8.79
C LEU A 224 3.50 -17.45 -9.68
N LYS A 225 3.23 -17.27 -10.98
CA LYS A 225 4.28 -16.98 -11.98
C LYS A 225 4.85 -15.57 -11.90
N ASN A 226 4.19 -14.65 -11.20
CA ASN A 226 4.63 -13.28 -10.99
C ASN A 226 3.91 -12.67 -9.75
N ARG A 227 4.30 -11.45 -9.36
CA ARG A 227 3.80 -10.75 -8.17
C ARG A 227 2.59 -9.85 -8.42
N VAL A 228 2.04 -9.88 -9.63
CA VAL A 228 0.94 -8.99 -10.05
C VAL A 228 -0.40 -9.63 -9.77
N VAL A 229 -1.23 -8.92 -9.00
CA VAL A 229 -2.57 -9.35 -8.59
C VAL A 229 -3.63 -8.43 -9.19
N VAL A 230 -4.64 -9.00 -9.85
CA VAL A 230 -5.86 -8.25 -10.21
C VAL A 230 -6.75 -8.22 -8.97
N SER A 231 -6.93 -7.02 -8.42
CA SER A 231 -7.67 -6.78 -7.16
C SER A 231 -9.18 -7.03 -7.34
N PRO A 232 -9.92 -7.42 -6.29
CA PRO A 232 -11.37 -7.62 -6.38
C PRO A 232 -12.08 -6.30 -6.70
N MET A 233 -12.93 -6.30 -7.73
CA MET A 233 -13.65 -5.13 -8.21
C MET A 233 -15.11 -5.51 -8.52
N ALA A 234 -16.03 -5.02 -7.70
CA ALA A 234 -17.46 -5.26 -7.90
C ALA A 234 -17.92 -4.80 -9.29
N GLN A 235 -18.54 -5.71 -10.05
CA GLN A 235 -19.04 -5.44 -11.39
C GLN A 235 -20.50 -4.99 -11.36
N TYR A 236 -21.25 -5.39 -10.33
CA TYR A 236 -22.67 -5.07 -10.16
C TYR A 236 -23.55 -5.53 -11.34
N LYS A 237 -23.22 -6.68 -11.94
CA LYS A 237 -23.88 -7.24 -13.13
C LYS A 237 -24.50 -8.62 -12.90
N ALA A 238 -24.50 -9.12 -11.68
CA ALA A 238 -25.14 -10.39 -11.34
C ALA A 238 -26.66 -10.25 -11.39
N VAL A 239 -27.36 -11.36 -11.59
CA VAL A 239 -28.81 -11.44 -11.46
C VAL A 239 -29.11 -12.41 -10.33
N ASP A 240 -29.75 -11.92 -9.27
CA ASP A 240 -30.06 -12.69 -8.05
C ASP A 240 -28.84 -13.37 -7.41
N GLY A 241 -27.66 -12.76 -7.53
CA GLY A 241 -26.40 -13.33 -7.06
C GLY A 241 -25.67 -14.20 -8.09
N CYS A 242 -26.33 -14.60 -9.17
CA CYS A 242 -25.74 -15.47 -10.18
C CYS A 242 -24.85 -14.66 -11.15
N PRO A 243 -23.57 -15.03 -11.30
CA PRO A 243 -22.70 -14.45 -12.31
C PRO A 243 -23.23 -14.69 -13.72
N THR A 244 -23.30 -13.63 -14.50
CA THR A 244 -23.66 -13.63 -15.93
C THR A 244 -22.42 -13.74 -16.83
N ASP A 245 -22.63 -13.84 -18.15
CA ASP A 245 -21.55 -13.83 -19.15
C ASP A 245 -20.68 -12.57 -19.09
N TRP A 246 -21.16 -11.47 -18.51
CA TRP A 246 -20.33 -10.30 -18.20
C TRP A 246 -19.13 -10.69 -17.34
N HIS A 247 -19.36 -11.45 -16.26
CA HIS A 247 -18.31 -11.87 -15.33
C HIS A 247 -17.38 -12.88 -15.99
N PHE A 248 -17.95 -13.82 -16.76
CA PHE A 248 -17.14 -14.78 -17.52
C PHE A 248 -16.17 -14.05 -18.45
N ALA A 249 -16.67 -13.18 -19.34
CA ALA A 249 -15.83 -12.40 -20.24
C ALA A 249 -14.87 -11.49 -19.46
N HIS A 250 -15.33 -10.82 -18.41
CA HIS A 250 -14.52 -9.94 -17.60
C HIS A 250 -13.28 -10.67 -17.05
N TYR A 251 -13.47 -11.76 -16.31
CA TYR A 251 -12.36 -12.47 -15.65
C TYR A 251 -11.53 -13.30 -16.63
N ALA A 252 -12.15 -13.91 -17.65
CA ALA A 252 -11.42 -14.66 -18.68
C ALA A 252 -10.39 -13.78 -19.40
N GLU A 253 -10.73 -12.53 -19.71
CA GLU A 253 -9.77 -11.61 -20.33
C GLU A 253 -8.62 -11.26 -19.40
N ARG A 254 -8.86 -11.04 -18.10
CA ARG A 254 -7.76 -10.75 -17.15
C ARG A 254 -6.88 -11.98 -16.92
N ALA A 255 -7.45 -13.19 -16.99
CA ALA A 255 -6.71 -14.46 -16.89
C ALA A 255 -5.71 -14.64 -18.03
N LYS A 256 -6.11 -14.28 -19.24
CA LYS A 256 -5.19 -14.22 -20.39
C LYS A 256 -4.17 -13.09 -20.28
N GLY A 257 -4.48 -12.04 -19.52
CA GLY A 257 -3.72 -10.79 -19.41
C GLY A 257 -2.39 -10.84 -18.65
N GLY A 258 -1.95 -12.02 -18.23
CA GLY A 258 -0.58 -12.24 -17.74
C GLY A 258 -0.38 -12.04 -16.24
N ALA A 259 -1.37 -11.58 -15.47
CA ALA A 259 -1.28 -11.51 -14.01
C ALA A 259 -1.10 -12.91 -13.38
N GLY A 260 -0.41 -12.97 -12.24
CA GLY A 260 -0.17 -14.21 -11.52
C GLY A 260 -1.41 -14.70 -10.76
N LEU A 261 -2.18 -13.77 -10.20
CA LEU A 261 -3.37 -14.04 -9.41
C LEU A 261 -4.50 -13.07 -9.76
N ILE A 262 -5.72 -13.58 -9.86
CA ILE A 262 -6.91 -12.79 -10.16
C ILE A 262 -7.95 -13.03 -9.09
N TYR A 263 -8.47 -11.94 -8.53
CA TYR A 263 -9.59 -12.00 -7.62
C TYR A 263 -10.90 -11.83 -8.37
N ILE A 264 -11.86 -12.70 -8.10
CA ILE A 264 -13.25 -12.33 -8.36
C ILE A 264 -13.70 -11.25 -7.37
N GLU A 265 -14.73 -10.50 -7.73
CA GLU A 265 -15.33 -9.49 -6.86
C GLU A 265 -15.84 -10.09 -5.56
N MET A 266 -16.08 -9.23 -4.56
CA MET A 266 -16.69 -9.64 -3.30
C MET A 266 -17.98 -10.42 -3.57
N THR A 267 -17.92 -11.72 -3.35
CA THR A 267 -19.02 -12.65 -3.60
C THR A 267 -19.72 -12.90 -2.28
N CYS A 268 -21.00 -12.53 -2.24
CA CYS A 268 -21.73 -12.37 -1.00
C CYS A 268 -22.16 -13.71 -0.44
N VAL A 269 -22.02 -13.90 0.87
CA VAL A 269 -22.32 -15.19 1.53
C VAL A 269 -23.81 -15.46 1.70
N SER A 270 -24.65 -14.46 1.46
CA SER A 270 -26.10 -14.53 1.56
C SER A 270 -26.78 -13.47 0.67
N PRO A 271 -28.09 -13.62 0.36
CA PRO A 271 -28.85 -12.60 -0.34
C PRO A 271 -28.83 -11.24 0.37
N GLU A 272 -28.94 -11.23 1.70
CA GLU A 272 -28.94 -10.02 2.53
C GLU A 272 -27.53 -9.42 2.70
N GLY A 273 -26.50 -10.25 2.52
CA GLY A 273 -25.09 -9.83 2.55
C GLY A 273 -24.62 -9.09 1.30
N ARG A 274 -25.50 -8.88 0.31
CA ARG A 274 -25.20 -8.12 -0.90
C ARG A 274 -25.05 -6.62 -0.61
N ILE A 275 -24.15 -5.98 -1.35
CA ILE A 275 -24.05 -4.51 -1.37
C ILE A 275 -25.25 -3.98 -2.17
N THR A 276 -25.40 -4.47 -3.41
CA THR A 276 -26.44 -4.05 -4.35
C THR A 276 -27.15 -5.27 -4.94
N PRO A 277 -28.30 -5.10 -5.62
CA PRO A 277 -28.97 -6.19 -6.33
C PRO A 277 -28.07 -6.89 -7.38
N GLY A 278 -27.07 -6.17 -7.91
CA GLY A 278 -26.15 -6.67 -8.93
C GLY A 278 -24.91 -7.39 -8.38
N CYS A 279 -24.79 -7.57 -7.06
CA CYS A 279 -23.66 -8.31 -6.46
C CYS A 279 -23.79 -9.82 -6.66
N THR A 280 -22.66 -10.48 -6.89
CA THR A 280 -22.55 -11.94 -6.98
C THR A 280 -22.72 -12.61 -5.60
N GLY A 281 -23.01 -13.91 -5.58
CA GLY A 281 -23.22 -14.67 -4.34
C GLY A 281 -22.66 -16.10 -4.36
N PHE A 282 -22.56 -16.69 -3.16
CA PHE A 282 -22.28 -18.11 -2.92
C PHE A 282 -23.30 -18.71 -1.94
N TYR A 283 -24.57 -18.75 -2.37
CA TYR A 283 -25.70 -19.21 -1.55
C TYR A 283 -26.77 -19.97 -2.35
N ALA A 284 -26.53 -20.24 -3.64
CA ALA A 284 -27.45 -20.98 -4.51
C ALA A 284 -26.67 -21.90 -5.48
N PRO A 285 -27.21 -23.07 -5.87
CA PRO A 285 -26.51 -24.02 -6.75
C PRO A 285 -26.11 -23.46 -8.12
N GLU A 286 -26.92 -22.57 -8.70
CA GLU A 286 -26.64 -21.89 -9.96
C GLU A 286 -25.39 -21.01 -9.90
N HIS A 287 -25.06 -20.47 -8.72
CA HIS A 287 -23.85 -19.66 -8.53
C HIS A 287 -22.60 -20.52 -8.64
N GLU A 288 -22.62 -21.70 -8.02
CA GLU A 288 -21.53 -22.69 -8.08
C GLU A 288 -21.27 -23.07 -9.54
N LYS A 289 -22.33 -23.38 -10.31
CA LYS A 289 -22.20 -23.74 -11.73
C LYS A 289 -21.55 -22.61 -12.55
N ALA A 290 -21.97 -21.37 -12.35
CA ALA A 290 -21.46 -20.22 -13.09
C ALA A 290 -19.98 -19.94 -12.75
N TRP A 291 -19.63 -19.97 -11.47
CA TRP A 291 -18.24 -19.76 -11.04
C TRP A 291 -17.32 -20.91 -11.44
N LYS A 292 -17.77 -22.16 -11.30
CA LYS A 292 -17.01 -23.32 -11.74
C LYS A 292 -16.67 -23.25 -13.24
N ARG A 293 -17.62 -22.81 -14.09
CA ARG A 293 -17.35 -22.59 -15.52
C ARG A 293 -16.18 -21.62 -15.75
N LEU A 294 -16.10 -20.54 -14.97
CA LEU A 294 -14.99 -19.58 -15.06
C LEU A 294 -13.68 -20.20 -14.55
N VAL A 295 -13.69 -20.86 -13.39
CA VAL A 295 -12.49 -21.49 -12.81
C VAL A 295 -11.93 -22.55 -13.75
N ASP A 296 -12.79 -23.42 -14.30
CA ASP A 296 -12.40 -24.45 -15.27
C ASP A 296 -11.77 -23.83 -16.53
N PHE A 297 -12.30 -22.69 -17.02
CA PHE A 297 -11.69 -21.95 -18.12
C PHE A 297 -10.31 -21.40 -17.76
N VAL A 298 -10.17 -20.76 -16.59
CA VAL A 298 -8.90 -20.16 -16.15
C VAL A 298 -7.82 -21.23 -16.03
N HIS A 299 -8.13 -22.38 -15.43
CA HIS A 299 -7.19 -23.48 -15.28
C HIS A 299 -6.90 -24.24 -16.58
N GLY A 300 -7.86 -24.31 -17.50
CA GLY A 300 -7.69 -25.01 -18.78
C GLY A 300 -6.96 -24.20 -19.85
N GLU A 301 -7.14 -22.88 -19.87
CA GLU A 301 -6.69 -22.02 -20.97
C GLU A 301 -5.58 -21.03 -20.58
N THR A 302 -5.25 -20.93 -19.29
CA THR A 302 -4.28 -19.94 -18.78
C THR A 302 -3.43 -20.50 -17.66
N GLU A 303 -2.33 -19.78 -17.32
CA GLU A 303 -1.51 -20.09 -16.15
C GLU A 303 -1.87 -19.23 -14.93
N ALA A 304 -2.89 -18.37 -15.03
CA ALA A 304 -3.29 -17.52 -13.92
C ALA A 304 -3.91 -18.36 -12.81
N LYS A 305 -3.70 -17.93 -11.56
CA LYS A 305 -4.43 -18.45 -10.40
C LYS A 305 -5.63 -17.57 -10.10
N ILE A 306 -6.66 -18.15 -9.49
CA ILE A 306 -7.91 -17.44 -9.21
C ILE A 306 -8.30 -17.53 -7.73
N CYS A 307 -8.61 -16.37 -7.14
CA CYS A 307 -8.99 -16.19 -5.75
C CYS A 307 -10.47 -15.83 -5.63
N ALA A 308 -11.17 -16.46 -4.69
CA ALA A 308 -12.52 -16.11 -4.29
C ALA A 308 -12.52 -15.16 -3.09
N GLN A 309 -12.90 -13.89 -3.28
CA GLN A 309 -13.18 -13.00 -2.17
C GLN A 309 -14.62 -13.21 -1.68
N ILE A 310 -14.81 -13.65 -0.45
CA ILE A 310 -16.12 -13.83 0.18
C ILE A 310 -16.37 -12.74 1.22
N GLY A 311 -17.60 -12.22 1.28
CA GLY A 311 -17.92 -11.11 2.17
C GLY A 311 -19.41 -10.95 2.45
N HIS A 312 -19.70 -10.00 3.34
CA HIS A 312 -21.04 -9.59 3.71
C HIS A 312 -21.05 -8.08 3.90
N SER A 313 -21.92 -7.35 3.18
CA SER A 313 -21.97 -5.89 3.13
C SER A 313 -22.27 -5.22 4.47
N GLY A 314 -22.97 -5.91 5.37
CA GLY A 314 -23.26 -5.43 6.71
C GLY A 314 -24.02 -4.10 6.68
N PRO A 315 -23.59 -3.05 7.38
CA PRO A 315 -24.32 -1.77 7.42
C PRO A 315 -24.30 -1.00 6.10
N LYS A 316 -23.49 -1.42 5.13
CA LYS A 316 -23.38 -0.81 3.79
C LYS A 316 -24.11 -1.60 2.69
N GLY A 317 -24.97 -2.54 3.09
CA GLY A 317 -25.80 -3.33 2.19
C GLY A 317 -27.07 -2.61 1.73
N SER A 318 -27.76 -3.23 0.77
CA SER A 318 -29.02 -2.73 0.21
C SER A 318 -28.90 -1.33 -0.38
N THR A 319 -27.92 -1.14 -1.26
CA THR A 319 -27.66 0.14 -1.94
C THR A 319 -27.84 0.03 -3.44
N GLN A 320 -27.92 1.19 -4.09
CA GLN A 320 -27.97 1.33 -5.54
C GLN A 320 -26.69 0.83 -6.22
N LEU A 321 -26.77 0.53 -7.52
CA LEU A 321 -25.62 0.14 -8.32
C LEU A 321 -24.58 1.27 -8.35
N GLY A 322 -23.29 0.93 -8.45
CA GLY A 322 -22.19 1.89 -8.25
C GLY A 322 -22.19 3.11 -9.19
N TRP A 323 -22.83 3.04 -10.35
CA TRP A 323 -22.96 4.15 -11.31
C TRP A 323 -24.28 4.93 -11.20
N GLN A 324 -25.18 4.53 -10.31
CA GLN A 324 -26.38 5.31 -9.98
C GLN A 324 -25.97 6.35 -8.94
N GLN A 325 -26.39 6.20 -7.68
CA GLN A 325 -25.88 7.00 -6.58
C GLN A 325 -25.07 6.12 -5.62
N MET A 326 -23.76 6.35 -5.57
CA MET A 326 -22.83 5.58 -4.76
C MET A 326 -23.25 5.60 -3.27
N ASP A 327 -23.26 4.41 -2.66
CA ASP A 327 -23.62 4.16 -1.26
C ASP A 327 -25.04 4.59 -0.83
N ALA A 328 -25.87 5.09 -1.76
CA ALA A 328 -27.25 5.47 -1.46
C ALA A 328 -28.14 4.24 -1.30
N PRO A 329 -29.12 4.26 -0.37
CA PRO A 329 -30.09 3.18 -0.26
C PRO A 329 -30.86 3.00 -1.58
N LEU A 330 -31.44 1.82 -1.78
CA LEU A 330 -32.38 1.61 -2.89
C LEU A 330 -33.56 2.59 -2.78
N PRO A 331 -34.08 3.11 -3.90
CA PRO A 331 -35.29 3.94 -3.89
C PRO A 331 -36.50 3.21 -3.29
N ASP A 332 -36.63 1.92 -3.62
CA ASP A 332 -37.67 1.03 -3.13
C ASP A 332 -37.10 -0.38 -2.92
N GLY A 333 -37.74 -1.20 -2.07
CA GLY A 333 -37.40 -2.62 -1.91
C GLY A 333 -36.10 -2.89 -1.14
N ASN A 334 -35.70 -1.99 -0.23
CA ASN A 334 -34.57 -2.27 0.67
C ASN A 334 -34.82 -3.53 1.50
N TRP A 335 -33.81 -4.39 1.61
CA TRP A 335 -33.82 -5.52 2.54
C TRP A 335 -33.14 -5.15 3.86
N PRO A 336 -33.51 -5.80 4.99
CA PRO A 336 -32.88 -5.53 6.29
C PRO A 336 -31.37 -5.78 6.26
N VAL A 337 -30.62 -4.87 6.87
CA VAL A 337 -29.17 -5.02 7.07
C VAL A 337 -28.83 -5.25 8.53
N MET A 338 -27.64 -5.81 8.79
CA MET A 338 -27.15 -6.12 10.13
C MET A 338 -25.69 -5.74 10.30
N ALA A 339 -25.27 -5.48 11.54
CA ALA A 339 -23.91 -5.07 11.87
C ALA A 339 -23.58 -5.41 13.34
N ALA A 340 -22.36 -5.06 13.77
CA ALA A 340 -21.98 -5.18 15.17
C ALA A 340 -22.90 -4.36 16.12
N SER A 341 -23.36 -3.19 15.67
CA SER A 341 -24.20 -2.27 16.44
C SER A 341 -25.12 -1.46 15.52
N GLU A 342 -26.10 -0.77 16.08
CA GLU A 342 -27.11 0.06 15.39
C GLU A 342 -26.54 1.40 14.90
N VAL A 343 -25.41 1.36 14.18
CA VAL A 343 -24.74 2.55 13.63
C VAL A 343 -24.85 2.52 12.10
N PRO A 344 -25.65 3.42 11.49
CA PRO A 344 -25.80 3.46 10.03
C PRO A 344 -24.56 4.03 9.33
N TRP A 345 -24.37 3.68 8.05
CA TRP A 345 -23.29 4.24 7.23
C TRP A 345 -23.39 5.76 7.06
N SER A 346 -24.60 6.26 6.83
CA SER A 346 -24.90 7.68 6.72
C SER A 346 -26.31 7.95 7.28
N PRO A 347 -26.68 9.22 7.53
CA PRO A 347 -28.04 9.58 7.94
C PRO A 347 -29.14 9.16 6.94
N ASN A 348 -28.79 8.92 5.68
CA ASN A 348 -29.74 8.50 4.63
C ASN A 348 -29.89 6.98 4.54
N ASN A 349 -28.99 6.19 5.14
CA ASN A 349 -29.05 4.74 5.08
C ASN A 349 -29.87 4.18 6.26
N GLN A 350 -30.44 3.00 6.06
CA GLN A 350 -31.15 2.29 7.13
C GLN A 350 -30.23 1.97 8.33
N VAL A 351 -30.81 1.98 9.52
CA VAL A 351 -30.12 1.56 10.75
C VAL A 351 -30.00 0.02 10.73
N PRO A 352 -28.79 -0.55 10.83
CA PRO A 352 -28.63 -2.00 10.86
C PRO A 352 -29.15 -2.61 12.15
N LYS A 353 -29.70 -3.82 12.07
CA LYS A 353 -29.94 -4.66 13.26
C LYS A 353 -28.59 -4.95 13.94
N ALA A 354 -28.46 -4.65 15.23
CA ALA A 354 -27.35 -5.17 16.02
C ALA A 354 -27.45 -6.70 16.13
N MET A 355 -26.42 -7.41 15.66
CA MET A 355 -26.44 -8.86 15.61
C MET A 355 -26.53 -9.49 17.01
N ASP A 356 -27.46 -10.42 17.17
CA ASP A 356 -27.54 -11.30 18.34
C ASP A 356 -26.71 -12.58 18.14
N ARG A 357 -26.66 -13.47 19.15
CA ARG A 357 -25.88 -14.73 19.06
C ARG A 357 -26.37 -15.65 17.93
N ALA A 358 -27.66 -15.64 17.60
CA ALA A 358 -28.20 -16.45 16.53
C ALA A 358 -27.79 -15.87 15.16
N ASP A 359 -27.79 -14.55 15.01
CA ASP A 359 -27.27 -13.87 13.82
C ASP A 359 -25.78 -14.15 13.60
N LEU A 360 -24.96 -14.03 14.66
CA LEU A 360 -23.52 -14.31 14.61
C LEU A 360 -23.27 -15.75 14.14
N LYS A 361 -24.00 -16.72 14.71
CA LYS A 361 -23.92 -18.12 14.28
C LYS A 361 -24.36 -18.29 12.83
N LYS A 362 -25.50 -17.73 12.45
CA LYS A 362 -26.06 -17.85 11.10
C LYS A 362 -25.09 -17.32 10.05
N VAL A 363 -24.56 -16.12 10.25
CA VAL A 363 -23.65 -15.50 9.28
C VAL A 363 -22.32 -16.24 9.22
N ARG A 364 -21.75 -16.66 10.35
CA ARG A 364 -20.56 -17.53 10.35
C ARG A 364 -20.79 -18.80 9.52
N ASP A 365 -21.92 -19.48 9.72
CA ASP A 365 -22.26 -20.69 8.98
C ASP A 365 -22.48 -20.40 7.48
N GLN A 366 -22.93 -19.19 7.10
CA GLN A 366 -22.98 -18.74 5.70
C GLN A 366 -21.59 -18.57 5.09
N PHE A 367 -20.63 -17.97 5.82
CA PHE A 367 -19.24 -17.90 5.38
C PHE A 367 -18.64 -19.30 5.16
N VAL A 368 -18.91 -20.24 6.06
CA VAL A 368 -18.49 -21.66 5.91
C VAL A 368 -19.07 -22.27 4.64
N ALA A 369 -20.38 -22.18 4.42
CA ALA A 369 -21.03 -22.73 3.23
C ALA A 369 -20.50 -22.12 1.92
N SER A 370 -20.21 -20.81 1.92
CA SER A 370 -19.59 -20.14 0.77
C SER A 370 -18.15 -20.60 0.52
N ALA A 371 -17.38 -20.84 1.57
CA ALA A 371 -16.02 -21.38 1.44
C ALA A 371 -16.01 -22.82 0.89
N GLU A 372 -16.93 -23.67 1.35
CA GLU A 372 -17.12 -25.02 0.79
C GLU A 372 -17.50 -24.96 -0.69
N MET A 373 -18.40 -24.05 -1.07
CA MET A 373 -18.79 -23.83 -2.47
C MET A 373 -17.61 -23.37 -3.32
N ALA A 374 -16.83 -22.40 -2.83
CA ALA A 374 -15.61 -21.95 -3.50
C ALA A 374 -14.59 -23.10 -3.64
N ALA A 375 -14.46 -23.97 -2.64
CA ALA A 375 -13.56 -25.11 -2.69
C ALA A 375 -14.00 -26.11 -3.79
N ARG A 376 -15.31 -26.41 -3.88
CA ARG A 376 -15.88 -27.26 -4.94
C ARG A 376 -15.75 -26.66 -6.34
N CYS A 377 -15.84 -25.33 -6.47
CA CYS A 377 -15.56 -24.63 -7.72
C CYS A 377 -14.10 -24.78 -8.17
N GLY A 378 -13.17 -25.03 -7.23
CA GLY A 378 -11.77 -25.26 -7.52
C GLY A 378 -10.86 -24.03 -7.34
N PHE A 379 -11.35 -22.93 -6.76
CA PHE A 379 -10.53 -21.72 -6.54
C PHE A 379 -9.19 -22.05 -5.86
N ASP A 380 -8.12 -21.37 -6.27
CA ASP A 380 -6.76 -21.63 -5.78
C ASP A 380 -6.49 -20.97 -4.43
N MET A 381 -7.24 -19.92 -4.12
CA MET A 381 -7.11 -19.12 -2.90
C MET A 381 -8.47 -18.57 -2.47
N LEU A 382 -8.63 -18.33 -1.17
CA LEU A 382 -9.79 -17.65 -0.60
C LEU A 382 -9.35 -16.32 0.02
N GLU A 383 -10.19 -15.30 -0.04
CA GLU A 383 -10.04 -14.10 0.78
C GLU A 383 -11.31 -13.79 1.56
N ILE A 384 -11.18 -13.56 2.86
CA ILE A 384 -12.28 -13.09 3.70
C ILE A 384 -12.24 -11.56 3.75
N HIS A 385 -13.33 -10.92 3.33
CA HIS A 385 -13.41 -9.47 3.30
C HIS A 385 -13.73 -8.89 4.69
N ALA A 386 -12.70 -8.39 5.39
CA ALA A 386 -12.80 -7.72 6.69
C ALA A 386 -12.45 -6.22 6.66
N ALA A 387 -12.47 -5.62 5.47
CA ALA A 387 -12.22 -4.19 5.26
C ALA A 387 -13.48 -3.39 4.89
N HIS A 388 -13.26 -2.11 4.62
CA HIS A 388 -14.16 -1.18 3.93
C HIS A 388 -15.52 -0.90 4.60
N GLY A 389 -15.59 -1.06 5.92
CA GLY A 389 -16.82 -0.80 6.69
C GLY A 389 -17.94 -1.82 6.43
N TYR A 390 -17.64 -2.91 5.72
CA TYR A 390 -18.56 -4.04 5.59
C TYR A 390 -18.65 -4.83 6.89
N LEU A 391 -19.34 -5.97 6.90
CA LEU A 391 -19.76 -6.63 8.14
C LEU A 391 -18.62 -6.89 9.12
N LEU A 392 -17.59 -7.65 8.73
CA LEU A 392 -16.49 -7.97 9.64
C LEU A 392 -15.69 -6.71 10.01
N SER A 393 -15.51 -5.79 9.07
CA SER A 393 -14.90 -4.48 9.35
C SER A 393 -15.69 -3.69 10.40
N SER A 394 -17.01 -3.78 10.41
CA SER A 394 -17.89 -3.14 11.40
C SER A 394 -17.75 -3.72 12.82
N PHE A 395 -17.23 -4.95 12.96
CA PHE A 395 -16.82 -5.49 14.26
C PHE A 395 -15.43 -4.98 14.65
N ILE A 396 -14.52 -4.85 13.69
CA ILE A 396 -13.13 -4.44 13.94
C ILE A 396 -13.04 -2.97 14.32
N THR A 397 -13.63 -2.05 13.57
CA THR A 397 -13.50 -0.62 13.86
C THR A 397 -14.29 -0.21 15.11
N PRO A 398 -13.69 0.53 16.07
CA PRO A 398 -14.42 1.06 17.22
C PRO A 398 -15.38 2.21 16.82
N LEU A 399 -15.32 2.71 15.58
CA LEU A 399 -16.23 3.75 15.09
C LEU A 399 -17.67 3.25 15.03
N THR A 400 -17.89 2.02 14.57
CA THR A 400 -19.22 1.42 14.40
C THR A 400 -19.51 0.29 15.38
N ASN A 401 -18.50 -0.38 15.94
CA ASN A 401 -18.72 -1.35 17.02
C ASN A 401 -18.89 -0.66 18.38
N LYS A 402 -20.13 -0.57 18.85
CA LYS A 402 -20.52 -0.02 20.17
C LYS A 402 -20.99 -1.10 21.13
N ARG A 403 -20.69 -2.37 20.87
CA ARG A 403 -21.09 -3.48 21.74
C ARG A 403 -20.37 -3.39 23.08
N THR A 404 -21.08 -3.80 24.12
CA THR A 404 -20.59 -3.90 25.51
C THR A 404 -20.39 -5.34 25.97
N ASP A 405 -20.70 -6.32 25.10
CA ASP A 405 -20.45 -7.73 25.35
C ASP A 405 -19.03 -8.15 24.91
N GLN A 406 -18.77 -9.45 24.89
CA GLN A 406 -17.49 -10.05 24.50
C GLN A 406 -17.04 -9.77 23.06
N TYR A 407 -17.87 -9.10 22.24
CA TYR A 407 -17.59 -8.77 20.84
C TYR A 407 -17.34 -7.27 20.61
N GLY A 408 -17.24 -6.44 21.66
CA GLY A 408 -16.91 -5.02 21.55
C GLY A 408 -16.01 -4.49 22.67
N GLY A 409 -15.64 -3.22 22.57
CA GLY A 409 -14.69 -2.56 23.48
C GLY A 409 -13.24 -2.78 23.06
N SER A 410 -12.51 -3.64 23.78
CA SER A 410 -11.09 -3.90 23.53
C SER A 410 -10.83 -4.45 22.11
N LEU A 411 -9.62 -4.27 21.60
CA LEU A 411 -9.22 -4.84 20.31
C LEU A 411 -9.45 -6.36 20.26
N ALA A 412 -9.09 -7.08 21.33
CA ALA A 412 -9.29 -8.52 21.42
C ALA A 412 -10.77 -8.92 21.28
N ASN A 413 -11.69 -8.15 21.87
CA ASN A 413 -13.12 -8.40 21.73
C ASN A 413 -13.64 -8.04 20.32
N ARG A 414 -13.19 -6.91 19.76
CA ARG A 414 -13.54 -6.47 18.40
C ARG A 414 -13.08 -7.47 17.33
N MET A 415 -11.91 -8.10 17.52
CA MET A 415 -11.37 -9.14 16.66
C MET A 415 -12.00 -10.51 16.86
N ARG A 416 -12.72 -10.75 17.97
CA ARG A 416 -13.24 -12.07 18.33
C ARG A 416 -14.13 -12.67 17.24
N TYR A 417 -15.13 -11.92 16.76
CA TYR A 417 -16.03 -12.44 15.72
C TYR A 417 -15.36 -12.63 14.35
N PRO A 418 -14.56 -11.67 13.83
CA PRO A 418 -13.74 -11.90 12.63
C PRO A 418 -12.87 -13.17 12.72
N LEU A 419 -12.24 -13.44 13.87
CA LEU A 419 -11.44 -14.63 14.09
C LEU A 419 -12.28 -15.91 14.18
N GLU A 420 -13.43 -15.89 14.88
CA GLU A 420 -14.38 -17.02 14.91
C GLU A 420 -14.85 -17.40 13.49
N VAL A 421 -15.07 -16.41 12.62
CA VAL A 421 -15.41 -16.64 11.21
C VAL A 421 -14.23 -17.23 10.44
N PHE A 422 -13.03 -16.66 10.60
CA PHE A 422 -11.83 -17.18 9.95
C PHE A 422 -11.55 -18.63 10.36
N GLU A 423 -11.55 -18.94 11.65
CA GLU A 423 -11.30 -20.28 12.19
C GLU A 423 -12.30 -21.30 11.63
N ALA A 424 -13.59 -20.95 11.59
CA ALA A 424 -14.62 -21.82 11.02
C ALA A 424 -14.43 -22.05 9.50
N VAL A 425 -14.04 -21.02 8.75
CA VAL A 425 -13.74 -21.12 7.32
C VAL A 425 -12.47 -21.94 7.07
N ARG A 426 -11.42 -21.75 7.88
CA ARG A 426 -10.14 -22.46 7.78
C ARG A 426 -10.32 -23.97 7.96
N LEU A 427 -11.28 -24.41 8.77
CA LEU A 427 -11.61 -25.84 8.98
C LEU A 427 -12.19 -26.54 7.75
N VAL A 428 -12.86 -25.81 6.85
CA VAL A 428 -13.50 -26.39 5.65
C VAL A 428 -12.73 -26.11 4.36
N TRP A 429 -11.84 -25.11 4.37
CA TRP A 429 -10.97 -24.80 3.23
C TRP A 429 -9.79 -25.79 3.15
N PRO A 430 -9.39 -26.28 1.96
CA PRO A 430 -8.26 -27.20 1.82
C PRO A 430 -6.96 -26.65 2.42
N ALA A 431 -6.30 -27.43 3.27
CA ALA A 431 -5.17 -26.99 4.11
C ALA A 431 -3.96 -26.50 3.31
N GLU A 432 -3.77 -27.05 2.11
CA GLU A 432 -2.73 -26.70 1.16
C GLU A 432 -2.99 -25.37 0.41
N LYS A 433 -4.22 -24.86 0.46
CA LYS A 433 -4.61 -23.61 -0.21
C LYS A 433 -4.60 -22.44 0.78
N PRO A 434 -4.06 -21.27 0.38
CA PRO A 434 -3.96 -20.11 1.25
C PRO A 434 -5.32 -19.42 1.47
N ILE A 435 -5.45 -18.75 2.62
CA ILE A 435 -6.52 -17.80 2.95
C ILE A 435 -5.91 -16.43 3.25
N SER A 436 -6.36 -15.41 2.51
CA SER A 436 -6.14 -14.01 2.83
C SER A 436 -7.24 -13.45 3.73
N MET A 437 -6.89 -12.44 4.52
CA MET A 437 -7.88 -11.51 5.05
C MET A 437 -7.56 -10.08 4.62
N ARG A 438 -8.54 -9.41 4.02
CA ARG A 438 -8.45 -7.99 3.66
C ARG A 438 -8.88 -7.12 4.84
N ILE A 439 -8.06 -6.16 5.24
CA ILE A 439 -8.37 -5.23 6.34
C ILE A 439 -8.33 -3.76 5.90
N SER A 440 -9.00 -2.91 6.68
CA SER A 440 -8.76 -1.46 6.64
C SER A 440 -7.74 -1.12 7.73
N ALA A 441 -6.47 -0.91 7.36
CA ALA A 441 -5.37 -0.67 8.30
C ALA A 441 -5.38 0.72 8.95
N THR A 442 -6.32 1.58 8.56
CA THR A 442 -6.65 2.80 9.30
C THR A 442 -8.04 3.27 8.89
N ASP A 443 -8.74 3.96 9.82
CA ASP A 443 -10.02 4.59 9.54
C ASP A 443 -9.88 6.03 9.01
N TRP A 444 -8.69 6.64 9.13
CA TRP A 444 -8.42 8.05 8.86
C TRP A 444 -9.35 9.03 9.60
N VAL A 445 -9.78 8.67 10.80
CA VAL A 445 -10.47 9.56 11.73
C VAL A 445 -9.46 9.86 12.84
N GLU A 446 -9.10 11.12 13.04
CA GLU A 446 -8.07 11.46 14.03
C GLU A 446 -8.61 11.27 15.47
N GLY A 447 -7.80 10.66 16.34
CA GLY A 447 -8.16 10.40 17.74
C GLY A 447 -9.24 9.32 17.95
N GLU A 448 -9.78 8.74 16.89
CA GLU A 448 -10.83 7.71 16.93
C GLU A 448 -10.56 6.63 15.87
N GLY A 449 -11.04 5.40 16.06
CA GLY A 449 -10.90 4.37 15.02
C GLY A 449 -9.56 3.64 15.03
N ILE A 450 -9.35 2.83 13.99
CA ILE A 450 -8.14 2.04 13.78
C ILE A 450 -6.98 2.96 13.35
N THR A 451 -5.85 2.82 14.04
CA THR A 451 -4.59 3.46 13.69
C THR A 451 -3.67 2.48 12.96
N PRO A 452 -2.65 2.96 12.22
CA PRO A 452 -1.66 2.08 11.62
C PRO A 452 -0.93 1.17 12.62
N ALA A 453 -0.72 1.64 13.86
CA ALA A 453 -0.13 0.83 14.93
C ALA A 453 -1.09 -0.29 15.38
N GLU A 454 -2.38 0.03 15.58
CA GLU A 454 -3.39 -1.00 15.91
C GLU A 454 -3.55 -2.01 14.76
N ALA A 455 -3.36 -1.61 13.51
CA ALA A 455 -3.37 -2.52 12.37
C ALA A 455 -2.24 -3.56 12.39
N VAL A 456 -1.08 -3.23 12.97
CA VAL A 456 0.00 -4.21 13.22
C VAL A 456 -0.46 -5.25 14.24
N GLU A 457 -1.12 -4.83 15.33
CA GLU A 457 -1.67 -5.79 16.31
C GLU A 457 -2.78 -6.66 15.71
N ILE A 458 -3.65 -6.08 14.87
CA ILE A 458 -4.63 -6.84 14.09
C ILE A 458 -3.92 -7.89 13.24
N ALA A 459 -2.87 -7.52 12.49
CA ALA A 459 -2.13 -8.46 11.67
C ALA A 459 -1.45 -9.56 12.50
N ARG A 460 -0.91 -9.26 13.69
CA ARG A 460 -0.38 -10.29 14.60
C ARG A 460 -1.45 -11.28 15.04
N LEU A 461 -2.66 -10.80 15.37
CA LEU A 461 -3.79 -11.67 15.72
C LEU A 461 -4.22 -12.55 14.53
N LEU A 462 -4.25 -11.99 13.32
CA LEU A 462 -4.55 -12.73 12.10
C LEU A 462 -3.48 -13.80 11.81
N GLN A 463 -2.21 -13.45 11.88
CA GLN A 463 -1.09 -14.36 11.69
C GLN A 463 -1.11 -15.49 12.73
N ALA A 464 -1.35 -15.17 14.00
CA ALA A 464 -1.45 -16.16 15.08
C ALA A 464 -2.63 -17.14 14.89
N ALA A 465 -3.74 -16.68 14.30
CA ALA A 465 -4.87 -17.55 13.95
C ALA A 465 -4.58 -18.45 12.73
N GLY A 466 -3.56 -18.13 11.92
CA GLY A 466 -3.16 -18.89 10.75
C GLY A 466 -3.58 -18.29 9.41
N VAL A 467 -3.90 -16.99 9.35
CA VAL A 467 -4.06 -16.27 8.08
C VAL A 467 -2.74 -16.26 7.33
N ASP A 468 -2.76 -16.60 6.05
CA ASP A 468 -1.54 -16.84 5.28
C ASP A 468 -0.92 -15.55 4.72
N ILE A 469 -1.75 -14.56 4.40
CA ILE A 469 -1.35 -13.27 3.81
C ILE A 469 -2.40 -12.19 4.10
N CYS A 470 -1.98 -10.95 4.33
CA CYS A 470 -2.89 -9.83 4.60
C CYS A 470 -3.05 -8.92 3.37
N ASP A 471 -4.27 -8.69 2.88
CA ASP A 471 -4.56 -7.64 1.88
C ASP A 471 -4.80 -6.30 2.60
N VAL A 472 -3.82 -5.40 2.47
CA VAL A 472 -3.75 -4.18 3.29
C VAL A 472 -4.37 -3.01 2.54
N SER A 473 -5.65 -2.75 2.83
CA SER A 473 -6.40 -1.57 2.36
C SER A 473 -6.55 -0.55 3.50
N ALA A 474 -7.38 0.47 3.29
CA ALA A 474 -7.72 1.44 4.33
C ALA A 474 -9.06 2.15 4.14
N GLY A 475 -9.59 2.65 5.25
CA GLY A 475 -10.80 3.46 5.38
C GLY A 475 -12.06 2.78 4.88
N GLN A 476 -12.95 3.60 4.31
CA GLN A 476 -14.32 3.23 3.92
C GLN A 476 -15.19 2.78 5.11
N THR A 477 -14.77 3.12 6.34
CA THR A 477 -15.42 2.81 7.62
C THR A 477 -16.20 4.00 8.20
N SER A 478 -15.96 5.22 7.72
CA SER A 478 -16.64 6.44 8.15
C SER A 478 -16.58 7.53 7.08
N LEU A 479 -17.65 8.33 6.96
CA LEU A 479 -17.70 9.54 6.12
C LEU A 479 -16.84 10.69 6.67
N ARG A 480 -16.40 10.60 7.94
CA ARG A 480 -15.49 11.58 8.55
C ARG A 480 -14.03 11.39 8.17
N ALA A 481 -13.70 10.30 7.48
CA ALA A 481 -12.34 9.98 7.07
C ALA A 481 -11.70 11.15 6.30
N ARG A 482 -10.41 11.40 6.57
CA ARG A 482 -9.59 12.42 5.91
C ARG A 482 -8.31 11.79 5.33
N PRO A 483 -8.41 10.91 4.32
CA PRO A 483 -7.25 10.31 3.68
C PRO A 483 -6.40 11.38 2.99
N VAL A 484 -5.08 11.30 3.15
CA VAL A 484 -4.13 12.10 2.38
C VAL A 484 -3.72 11.29 1.15
N TYR A 485 -4.30 11.63 0.00
CA TYR A 485 -4.00 10.96 -1.25
C TYR A 485 -2.61 11.33 -1.78
N GLY A 486 -1.93 10.34 -2.33
CA GLY A 486 -0.61 10.47 -2.94
C GLY A 486 -0.27 9.25 -3.79
N ARG A 487 0.95 9.23 -4.32
CA ARG A 487 1.52 8.06 -4.98
C ARG A 487 1.58 6.92 -3.95
N MET A 488 1.03 5.74 -4.28
CA MET A 488 1.15 4.54 -3.41
C MET A 488 0.70 4.77 -1.95
N PHE A 489 -0.33 5.60 -1.75
CA PHE A 489 -0.65 6.17 -0.42
C PHE A 489 -1.01 5.15 0.68
N GLN A 490 -1.41 3.93 0.32
CA GLN A 490 -1.66 2.85 1.29
C GLN A 490 -0.46 1.91 1.47
N THR A 491 0.53 1.94 0.57
CA THR A 491 1.74 1.11 0.67
C THR A 491 2.45 1.22 2.01
N PRO A 492 2.59 2.40 2.66
CA PRO A 492 3.19 2.49 3.99
C PRO A 492 2.48 1.65 5.06
N LEU A 493 1.19 1.35 4.90
CA LEU A 493 0.44 0.49 5.81
C LEU A 493 0.85 -0.98 5.64
N SER A 494 0.99 -1.44 4.39
CA SER A 494 1.49 -2.78 4.07
C SER A 494 2.93 -2.95 4.52
N ASP A 495 3.76 -1.94 4.26
CA ASP A 495 5.17 -1.88 4.65
C ASP A 495 5.33 -2.06 6.16
N ARG A 496 4.55 -1.31 6.93
CA ARG A 496 4.54 -1.39 8.39
C ARG A 496 4.16 -2.78 8.87
N ILE A 497 3.03 -3.33 8.41
CA ILE A 497 2.56 -4.66 8.82
C ILE A 497 3.60 -5.72 8.48
N ARG A 498 4.11 -5.73 7.25
CA ARG A 498 5.07 -6.73 6.79
C ARG A 498 6.33 -6.73 7.63
N ASN A 499 6.93 -5.56 7.85
CA ASN A 499 8.24 -5.47 8.48
C ASN A 499 8.17 -5.50 10.03
N GLU A 500 7.02 -5.21 10.65
CA GLU A 500 6.85 -5.33 12.12
C GLU A 500 6.28 -6.69 12.59
N THR A 501 5.77 -7.52 11.67
CA THR A 501 5.18 -8.84 12.00
C THR A 501 5.83 -10.02 11.27
N GLY A 502 6.52 -9.76 10.15
CA GLY A 502 7.00 -10.82 9.25
C GLY A 502 5.88 -11.54 8.49
N MET A 503 4.63 -11.11 8.62
CA MET A 503 3.50 -11.65 7.87
C MET A 503 3.61 -11.23 6.40
N ALA A 504 3.29 -12.15 5.47
CA ALA A 504 3.19 -11.79 4.07
C ALA A 504 2.08 -10.76 3.85
N THR A 505 2.28 -9.80 2.95
CA THR A 505 1.27 -8.77 2.65
C THR A 505 1.06 -8.54 1.15
N MET A 506 -0.15 -8.08 0.82
CA MET A 506 -0.50 -7.46 -0.45
C MET A 506 -0.66 -5.95 -0.27
N ALA A 507 -0.01 -5.18 -1.12
CA ALA A 507 -0.21 -3.73 -1.19
C ALA A 507 -1.23 -3.36 -2.28
N VAL A 508 -2.13 -2.44 -1.96
CA VAL A 508 -3.08 -1.82 -2.88
C VAL A 508 -3.04 -0.29 -2.73
N GLY A 509 -3.86 0.44 -3.48
CA GLY A 509 -4.07 1.88 -3.27
C GLY A 509 -3.21 2.77 -4.19
N ASN A 510 -3.84 3.21 -5.28
CA ASN A 510 -3.24 4.14 -6.27
C ASN A 510 -1.91 3.63 -6.89
N ILE A 511 -1.90 2.34 -7.22
CA ILE A 511 -0.83 1.65 -7.95
C ILE A 511 -1.31 1.44 -9.39
N TYR A 512 -0.56 1.97 -10.36
CA TYR A 512 -0.98 1.97 -11.77
C TYR A 512 0.17 1.90 -12.79
N GLU A 513 1.42 1.96 -12.35
CA GLU A 513 2.61 1.88 -13.20
C GLU A 513 3.48 0.68 -12.80
N PRO A 514 4.20 0.06 -13.75
CA PRO A 514 5.14 -1.01 -13.46
C PRO A 514 6.23 -0.60 -12.45
N ASP A 515 6.70 0.66 -12.54
CA ASP A 515 7.68 1.21 -11.60
C ASP A 515 7.17 1.22 -10.15
N HIS A 516 5.87 1.43 -9.92
CA HIS A 516 5.27 1.34 -8.58
C HIS A 516 5.39 -0.10 -8.06
N VAL A 517 5.02 -1.07 -8.89
CA VAL A 517 5.05 -2.50 -8.54
C VAL A 517 6.49 -2.93 -8.20
N ASN A 518 7.45 -2.62 -9.08
CA ASN A 518 8.86 -2.97 -8.88
C ASN A 518 9.44 -2.31 -7.63
N SER A 519 9.12 -1.04 -7.39
CA SER A 519 9.58 -0.31 -6.20
C SER A 519 9.03 -0.90 -4.90
N ILE A 520 7.75 -1.25 -4.87
CA ILE A 520 7.10 -1.83 -3.68
C ILE A 520 7.75 -3.17 -3.30
N LEU A 521 7.96 -4.03 -4.29
CA LEU A 521 8.49 -5.38 -4.09
C LEU A 521 9.95 -5.36 -3.67
N LEU A 522 10.80 -4.63 -4.42
CA LEU A 522 12.24 -4.64 -4.17
C LEU A 522 12.60 -3.92 -2.87
N ALA A 523 11.83 -2.90 -2.47
CA ALA A 523 11.97 -2.23 -1.17
C ALA A 523 11.39 -3.03 0.01
N GLY A 524 10.81 -4.21 -0.21
CA GLY A 524 10.29 -5.05 0.87
C GLY A 524 9.04 -4.50 1.53
N ARG A 525 8.20 -3.75 0.80
CA ARG A 525 6.97 -3.13 1.33
C ARG A 525 5.73 -4.01 1.18
N ALA A 526 5.79 -5.02 0.31
CA ALA A 526 4.79 -6.07 0.13
C ALA A 526 5.38 -7.27 -0.59
N ASP A 527 4.70 -8.41 -0.54
CA ASP A 527 5.09 -9.63 -1.26
C ASP A 527 4.30 -9.78 -2.57
N LEU A 528 3.11 -9.19 -2.63
CA LEU A 528 2.24 -9.14 -3.81
C LEU A 528 1.67 -7.74 -3.99
N VAL A 529 1.33 -7.38 -5.23
CA VAL A 529 0.85 -6.02 -5.56
C VAL A 529 -0.48 -6.08 -6.30
N CYS A 530 -1.50 -5.50 -5.69
CA CYS A 530 -2.87 -5.43 -6.18
C CYS A 530 -3.09 -4.20 -7.06
N LEU A 531 -3.52 -4.43 -8.31
CA LEU A 531 -3.97 -3.39 -9.23
C LEU A 531 -5.44 -3.59 -9.56
N ALA A 532 -6.20 -2.49 -9.58
CA ALA A 532 -7.64 -2.49 -9.82
C ALA A 532 -7.96 -1.79 -11.16
N ARG A 533 -8.13 -0.46 -11.11
CA ARG A 533 -8.50 0.39 -12.25
C ARG A 533 -7.63 0.19 -13.52
N PRO A 534 -6.30 -0.02 -13.45
CA PRO A 534 -5.51 -0.35 -14.63
C PRO A 534 -6.06 -1.56 -15.40
N HIS A 535 -6.43 -2.64 -14.71
CA HIS A 535 -7.02 -3.84 -15.33
C HIS A 535 -8.49 -3.69 -15.75
N LEU A 536 -9.19 -2.63 -15.31
CA LEU A 536 -10.49 -2.26 -15.88
C LEU A 536 -10.31 -1.62 -17.26
N ALA A 537 -9.33 -0.72 -17.39
CA ALA A 537 -9.03 -0.03 -18.63
C ALA A 537 -8.31 -0.93 -19.65
N ASP A 538 -7.45 -1.82 -19.18
CA ASP A 538 -6.65 -2.71 -20.00
C ASP A 538 -6.53 -4.10 -19.34
N PRO A 539 -7.29 -5.11 -19.79
CA PRO A 539 -7.23 -6.44 -19.20
C PRO A 539 -5.86 -7.11 -19.38
N TYR A 540 -5.04 -6.66 -20.34
CA TYR A 540 -3.73 -7.22 -20.66
C TYR A 540 -2.57 -6.34 -20.17
N TRP A 541 -2.85 -5.44 -19.21
CA TRP A 541 -1.88 -4.49 -18.66
C TRP A 541 -0.55 -5.14 -18.28
N THR A 542 -0.56 -6.34 -17.71
CA THR A 542 0.67 -7.04 -17.29
C THR A 542 1.52 -7.49 -18.48
N LEU A 543 0.90 -7.97 -19.56
CA LEU A 543 1.60 -8.31 -20.81
C LEU A 543 2.15 -7.07 -21.50
N HIS A 544 1.40 -5.97 -21.50
CA HIS A 544 1.86 -4.69 -22.05
C HIS A 544 3.01 -4.08 -21.25
N ALA A 545 2.95 -4.19 -19.91
CA ALA A 545 4.04 -3.81 -19.01
C ALA A 545 5.31 -4.61 -19.29
N ALA A 546 5.20 -5.93 -19.46
CA ALA A 546 6.32 -6.80 -19.81
C ALA A 546 6.99 -6.35 -21.12
N ALA A 547 6.19 -6.09 -22.16
CA ALA A 547 6.71 -5.58 -23.43
C ALA A 547 7.40 -4.22 -23.30
N THR A 548 6.84 -3.31 -22.51
CA THR A 548 7.42 -1.98 -22.26
C THR A 548 8.74 -2.08 -21.50
N LEU A 549 8.86 -3.02 -20.56
CA LEU A 549 10.06 -3.27 -19.78
C LEU A 549 11.07 -4.19 -20.51
N GLY A 550 10.77 -4.62 -21.73
CA GLY A 550 11.64 -5.50 -22.52
C GLY A 550 11.66 -6.96 -22.07
N ASP A 551 10.75 -7.39 -21.19
CA ASP A 551 10.66 -8.78 -20.72
C ASP A 551 10.16 -9.73 -21.82
N ARG A 552 10.96 -10.75 -22.12
CA ARG A 552 10.71 -11.74 -23.19
C ARG A 552 10.29 -13.11 -22.68
N ASP A 553 10.29 -13.30 -21.37
CA ASP A 553 10.01 -14.59 -20.75
C ASP A 553 8.55 -14.71 -20.29
N VAL A 554 7.83 -13.59 -20.21
CA VAL A 554 6.39 -13.62 -19.98
C VAL A 554 5.71 -14.45 -21.06
N GLN A 555 4.94 -15.45 -20.63
CA GLN A 555 4.19 -16.30 -21.55
C GLN A 555 2.93 -15.58 -22.02
N TRP A 556 2.79 -15.48 -23.34
CA TRP A 556 1.58 -14.99 -24.00
C TRP A 556 0.74 -16.19 -24.45
N PRO A 557 -0.59 -16.08 -24.49
CA PRO A 557 -1.41 -17.08 -25.17
C PRO A 557 -0.92 -17.29 -26.61
N ASN A 558 -0.77 -18.54 -27.05
CA ASN A 558 -0.21 -18.88 -28.37
C ASN A 558 -0.89 -18.13 -29.54
N PRO A 559 -2.22 -17.95 -29.56
CA PRO A 559 -2.87 -17.18 -30.62
C PRO A 559 -2.51 -15.68 -30.65
N TYR A 560 -1.91 -15.15 -29.58
CA TYR A 560 -1.59 -13.71 -29.43
C TYR A 560 -0.13 -13.37 -29.77
N LEU A 561 0.70 -14.37 -30.11
CA LEU A 561 2.11 -14.16 -30.45
C LEU A 561 2.33 -13.12 -31.57
N PRO A 562 1.53 -13.07 -32.66
CA PRO A 562 1.70 -12.01 -33.67
C PRO A 562 1.47 -10.60 -33.10
N GLY A 563 0.54 -10.46 -32.15
CA GLY A 563 0.27 -9.19 -31.46
C GLY A 563 1.41 -8.80 -30.51
N ARG A 564 1.95 -9.77 -29.77
CA ARG A 564 3.16 -9.60 -28.96
C ARG A 564 4.33 -9.08 -29.79
N ASP A 565 4.62 -9.74 -30.91
CA ASP A 565 5.77 -9.40 -31.76
C ASP A 565 5.62 -8.01 -32.39
N GLN A 566 4.39 -7.59 -32.68
CA GLN A 566 4.10 -6.22 -33.07
C GLN A 566 4.39 -5.23 -31.93
N LEU A 567 3.94 -5.53 -30.70
CA LEU A 567 4.13 -4.65 -29.54
C LEU A 567 5.61 -4.50 -29.18
N TYR A 568 6.36 -5.59 -29.20
CA TYR A 568 7.81 -5.57 -28.99
C TYR A 568 8.54 -4.66 -29.98
N ARG A 569 8.25 -4.76 -31.28
CA ARG A 569 8.85 -3.88 -32.30
C ARG A 569 8.51 -2.41 -32.08
N LEU A 570 7.30 -2.10 -31.58
CA LEU A 570 6.90 -0.73 -31.27
C LEU A 570 7.66 -0.19 -30.06
N SER A 571 7.79 -0.98 -28.99
CA SER A 571 8.56 -0.60 -27.79
C SER A 571 10.03 -0.30 -28.12
N GLU A 572 10.69 -1.17 -28.90
CA GLU A 572 12.08 -0.98 -29.33
C GLU A 572 12.28 0.30 -30.16
N ARG A 573 11.31 0.65 -31.01
CA ARG A 573 11.32 1.91 -31.77
C ARG A 573 11.22 3.12 -30.87
N THR A 574 10.35 3.10 -29.87
CA THR A 574 10.19 4.19 -28.90
C THR A 574 11.47 4.42 -28.10
N VAL A 575 12.14 3.36 -27.66
CA VAL A 575 13.45 3.46 -27.00
C VAL A 575 14.50 4.08 -27.94
N THR A 576 14.57 3.60 -29.18
CA THR A 576 15.54 4.11 -30.18
C THR A 576 15.28 5.58 -30.56
N GLN A 577 14.03 6.02 -30.59
CA GLN A 577 13.66 7.42 -30.87
C GLN A 577 13.84 8.33 -29.66
N GLY A 578 13.62 7.83 -28.44
CA GLY A 578 13.89 8.56 -27.20
C GLY A 578 15.37 8.80 -26.92
N MET A 579 16.26 7.93 -27.43
CA MET A 579 17.71 8.14 -27.40
C MET A 579 18.23 9.17 -28.43
N ARG A 580 17.38 9.69 -29.32
CA ARG A 580 17.73 10.66 -30.37
C ARG A 580 17.37 12.12 -30.04
N VAL A 581 17.08 12.44 -28.78
CA VAL A 581 16.77 13.83 -28.35
C VAL A 581 17.92 14.41 -27.55
#